data_AF-A0A2G6TB09-F1
#
_entry.id   AF-A0A2G6TB09-F1
#
_cell.length_a   1.000
_cell.length_b   1.000
_cell.length_c   1.000
_cell.angle_alpha   90.00
_cell.angle_beta   90.00
_cell.angle_gamma   90.00
#
_symmetry.space_group_name_H-M   'P 1'
#
loop_
_entity.id
_entity.type
_entity.pdbx_description
1 polymer ?
#
loop_
_entity_poly.entity_id
_entity_poly.type
_entity_poly.pdbx_seq_one_letter_code
_entity_poly.pdbx_strand_id
1 'polypeptide(L)'
;MKKTLKILIVVFLLFGASIFIFQKWYFNTDRIYEKKKETWEKRISENQFREYIPIVFQQDQLMEVPDMLSETHRKNVIHVLKFYGEKWKLEDNKLMISNEIEREISWNYTTKANDSVWLAEHPIEN
;
A
#
# COMPACT_ATOMS: atom_id res chain seq x y z
N MET A 1 -62.88 24.20 -2.48
CA MET A 1 -61.93 23.49 -3.36
C MET A 1 -60.60 24.19 -3.60
N LYS A 2 -60.54 25.49 -3.98
CA LYS A 2 -59.25 26.16 -4.29
C LYS A 2 -58.26 26.24 -3.10
N LYS A 3 -58.74 26.40 -1.86
CA LYS A 3 -57.87 26.48 -0.66
C LYS A 3 -57.24 25.13 -0.29
N THR A 4 -58.03 24.05 -0.33
CA THR A 4 -57.54 22.70 -0.05
C THR A 4 -56.53 22.21 -1.09
N LEU A 5 -56.73 22.54 -2.38
CA LEU A 5 -55.77 22.22 -3.43
C LEU A 5 -54.43 22.94 -3.26
N LYS A 6 -54.44 24.22 -2.84
CA LYS A 6 -53.21 24.97 -2.54
C LYS A 6 -52.41 24.39 -1.38
N ILE A 7 -53.10 23.93 -0.32
CA ILE A 7 -52.45 23.29 0.83
C ILE A 7 -51.77 21.99 0.42
N LEU A 8 -52.45 21.16 -0.39
CA LEU A 8 -51.90 19.90 -0.89
C LEU A 8 -50.63 20.10 -1.75
N ILE A 9 -50.62 21.12 -2.62
CA ILE A 9 -49.45 21.47 -3.43
C ILE A 9 -48.27 21.91 -2.55
N VAL A 10 -48.52 22.73 -1.53
CA VAL A 10 -47.47 23.17 -0.59
C VAL A 10 -46.88 21.99 0.18
N VAL A 11 -47.72 21.07 0.65
CA VAL A 11 -47.27 19.85 1.35
C VAL A 11 -46.41 18.98 0.43
N PHE A 12 -46.81 18.81 -0.84
CA PHE A 12 -46.06 18.02 -1.82
C PHE A 12 -44.71 18.65 -2.15
N LEU A 13 -44.64 19.99 -2.25
CA LEU A 13 -43.38 20.71 -2.45
C LEU A 13 -42.44 20.58 -1.25
N LEU A 14 -42.98 20.63 -0.02
CA LEU A 14 -42.19 20.42 1.20
C LEU A 14 -41.65 18.98 1.30
N PHE A 15 -42.44 17.98 0.90
CA PHE A 15 -42.00 16.58 0.84
C PHE A 15 -40.96 16.33 -0.27
N GLY A 16 -41.14 16.94 -1.44
CA GLY A 16 -40.15 16.84 -2.53
C GLY A 16 -38.81 17.47 -2.18
N ALA A 17 -38.84 18.64 -1.52
CA ALA A 17 -37.63 19.33 -1.06
C ALA A 17 -36.88 18.54 0.02
N SER A 18 -37.59 17.90 0.96
CA SER A 18 -36.97 17.09 2.00
C SER A 18 -36.34 15.80 1.46
N ILE A 19 -36.97 15.14 0.49
CA ILE A 19 -36.38 13.99 -0.22
C ILE A 19 -35.09 14.40 -0.94
N PHE A 20 -35.09 15.54 -1.63
CA PHE A 20 -33.93 16.04 -2.34
C PHE A 20 -32.74 16.38 -1.41
N ILE A 21 -33.01 17.02 -0.26
CA ILE A 21 -31.99 17.31 0.75
C ILE A 21 -31.43 16.01 1.33
N PHE A 22 -32.29 15.03 1.65
CA PHE A 22 -31.88 13.74 2.17
C PHE A 22 -30.99 12.97 1.18
N GLN A 23 -31.39 12.89 -0.09
CA GLN A 23 -30.57 12.27 -1.13
C GLN A 23 -29.21 12.96 -1.27
N LYS A 24 -29.19 14.30 -1.34
CA LYS A 24 -27.93 15.06 -1.43
C LYS A 24 -27.03 14.84 -0.23
N TRP A 25 -27.60 14.78 0.98
CA TRP A 25 -26.86 14.50 2.21
C TRP A 25 -26.33 13.06 2.25
N TYR A 26 -27.15 12.08 1.88
CA TYR A 26 -26.78 10.67 1.80
C TYR A 26 -25.62 10.44 0.82
N PHE A 27 -25.74 10.92 -0.42
CA PHE A 27 -24.67 10.81 -1.43
C PHE A 27 -23.39 11.57 -1.06
N ASN A 28 -23.50 12.70 -0.37
CA ASN A 28 -22.33 13.42 0.12
C ASN A 28 -21.61 12.65 1.24
N THR A 29 -22.38 11.98 2.09
CA THR A 29 -21.89 11.20 3.22
C THR A 29 -21.14 9.95 2.74
N ASP A 30 -21.70 9.21 1.78
CA ASP A 30 -21.04 8.06 1.17
C ASP A 30 -19.69 8.43 0.54
N ARG A 31 -19.64 9.53 -0.22
CA ARG A 31 -18.39 10.02 -0.83
C ARG A 31 -17.32 10.37 0.22
N ILE A 32 -17.73 10.93 1.36
CA ILE A 32 -16.82 11.22 2.47
C ILE A 32 -16.31 9.92 3.10
N TYR A 33 -17.17 8.91 3.27
CA TYR A 33 -16.77 7.61 3.79
C TYR A 33 -15.81 6.88 2.85
N GLU A 34 -16.08 6.85 1.55
CA GLU A 34 -15.19 6.27 0.53
C GLU A 34 -13.82 6.94 0.53
N LYS A 35 -13.79 8.28 0.49
CA LYS A 35 -12.53 9.05 0.53
C LYS A 35 -11.75 8.82 1.83
N LYS A 36 -12.44 8.72 2.96
CA LYS A 36 -11.81 8.35 4.25
C LYS A 36 -11.26 6.93 4.21
N LYS A 37 -12.01 5.96 3.68
CA LYS A 37 -11.59 4.57 3.56
C LYS A 37 -10.34 4.44 2.70
N GLU A 38 -10.31 5.08 1.54
CA GLU A 38 -9.14 5.14 0.65
C GLU A 38 -7.91 5.73 1.38
N THR A 39 -8.08 6.82 2.13
CA THR A 39 -6.98 7.42 2.91
C THR A 39 -6.53 6.58 4.12
N TRP A 40 -7.40 5.74 4.67
CA TRP A 40 -7.04 4.78 5.73
C TRP A 40 -6.32 3.56 5.17
N GLU A 41 -6.83 2.96 4.09
CA GLU A 41 -6.20 1.82 3.41
C GLU A 41 -4.82 2.20 2.87
N LYS A 42 -4.68 3.39 2.28
CA LYS A 42 -3.40 3.93 1.87
C LYS A 42 -2.41 4.03 3.05
N ARG A 43 -2.84 4.56 4.19
CA ARG A 43 -2.00 4.65 5.40
C ARG A 43 -1.61 3.29 5.97
N ILE A 44 -2.53 2.33 5.97
CA ILE A 44 -2.25 0.95 6.42
C ILE A 44 -1.21 0.30 5.49
N SER A 45 -1.38 0.46 4.18
CA SER A 45 -0.42 0.01 3.18
C SER A 45 0.96 0.66 3.37
N GLU A 46 1.03 1.98 3.54
CA GLU A 46 2.29 2.68 3.81
C GLU A 46 2.96 2.20 5.10
N ASN A 47 2.18 1.89 6.15
CA ASN A 47 2.71 1.41 7.42
C ASN A 47 3.12 -0.08 7.42
N GLN A 48 2.85 -0.82 6.34
CA GLN A 48 3.22 -2.23 6.19
C GLN A 48 4.55 -2.43 5.47
N PHE A 49 5.08 -1.40 4.80
CA PHE A 49 6.31 -1.51 4.05
C PHE A 49 7.34 -0.47 4.51
N ARG A 50 8.62 -0.81 4.35
CA ARG A 50 9.75 0.12 4.47
C ARG A 50 10.66 0.00 3.28
N GLU A 51 11.43 1.04 3.04
CA GLU A 51 12.48 1.02 2.04
C GLU A 51 13.51 -0.07 2.38
N TYR A 52 13.83 -0.91 1.40
CA TYR A 52 14.90 -1.88 1.51
C TYR A 52 16.23 -1.17 1.36
N ILE A 53 17.08 -1.34 2.37
CA ILE A 53 18.47 -0.88 2.37
C ILE A 53 19.35 -2.12 2.54
N PRO A 54 20.31 -2.39 1.64
CA PRO A 54 21.22 -3.53 1.78
C PRO A 54 21.93 -3.49 3.14
N ILE A 55 22.02 -4.66 3.78
CA ILE A 55 22.70 -4.80 5.07
C ILE A 55 23.91 -5.71 4.90
N VAL A 56 25.05 -5.33 5.47
CA VAL A 56 26.27 -6.14 5.53
C VAL A 56 26.69 -6.35 6.99
N PHE A 57 27.48 -7.40 7.23
CA PHE A 57 28.09 -7.65 8.53
C PHE A 57 29.53 -7.12 8.53
N GLN A 58 29.81 -6.09 9.34
CA GLN A 58 31.12 -5.46 9.46
C GLN A 58 31.40 -5.11 10.92
N GLN A 59 32.62 -5.37 11.40
CA GLN A 59 33.02 -5.08 12.79
C GLN A 59 32.05 -5.65 13.83
N ASP A 60 31.63 -6.90 13.63
CA ASP A 60 30.68 -7.63 14.48
C ASP A 60 29.28 -6.98 14.60
N GLN A 61 28.92 -6.11 13.64
CA GLN A 61 27.64 -5.44 13.60
C GLN A 61 27.01 -5.50 12.21
N LEU A 62 25.68 -5.54 12.18
CA LEU A 62 24.91 -5.32 10.95
C LEU A 62 24.90 -3.82 10.66
N MET A 63 25.28 -3.43 9.44
CA MET A 63 25.31 -2.04 8.98
C MET A 63 24.58 -1.91 7.65
N GLU A 64 23.80 -0.83 7.53
CA GLU A 64 23.09 -0.47 6.30
C GLU A 64 24.06 0.21 5.32
N VAL A 65 24.05 -0.24 4.06
CA VAL A 65 24.95 0.22 3.00
C VAL A 65 24.11 0.56 1.77
N PRO A 66 23.44 1.73 1.74
CA PRO A 66 22.55 2.12 0.65
C PRO A 66 23.26 2.16 -0.71
N ASP A 67 24.55 2.49 -0.75
CA ASP A 67 25.35 2.56 -1.98
C ASP A 67 25.50 1.20 -2.68
N MET A 68 25.24 0.08 -1.98
CA MET A 68 25.25 -1.27 -2.57
C MET A 68 24.00 -1.54 -3.43
N LEU A 69 22.95 -0.70 -3.32
CA LEU A 69 21.67 -0.87 -4.02
C LEU A 69 21.76 -0.46 -5.51
N SER A 70 22.59 -1.18 -6.26
CA SER A 70 22.63 -1.08 -7.72
C SER A 70 21.36 -1.66 -8.36
N GLU A 71 21.13 -1.38 -9.65
CA GLU A 71 20.01 -1.98 -10.38
C GLU A 71 20.09 -3.51 -10.44
N THR A 72 21.31 -4.04 -10.57
CA THR A 72 21.57 -5.49 -10.55
C THR A 72 21.23 -6.06 -9.18
N HIS A 73 21.71 -5.44 -8.10
CA HIS A 73 21.39 -5.86 -6.74
C HIS A 73 19.90 -5.83 -6.47
N ARG A 74 19.21 -4.77 -6.92
CA ARG A 74 17.74 -4.63 -6.82
C ARG A 74 17.02 -5.79 -7.50
N LYS A 75 17.44 -6.21 -8.69
CA LYS A 75 16.86 -7.38 -9.38
C LYS A 75 17.12 -8.67 -8.61
N ASN A 76 18.33 -8.86 -8.11
CA ASN A 76 18.71 -10.05 -7.36
C ASN A 76 17.96 -10.16 -6.03
N VAL A 77 17.80 -9.06 -5.28
CA VAL A 77 17.02 -9.10 -4.03
C VAL A 77 15.53 -9.32 -4.31
N ILE A 78 14.97 -8.76 -5.39
CA ILE A 78 13.60 -9.08 -5.82
C ILE A 78 13.46 -10.58 -6.11
N HIS A 79 14.48 -11.20 -6.73
CA HIS A 79 14.51 -12.63 -6.93
C HIS A 79 14.47 -13.39 -5.60
N VAL A 80 15.33 -13.04 -4.65
CA VAL A 80 15.37 -13.64 -3.32
C VAL A 80 14.01 -13.51 -2.61
N LEU A 81 13.41 -12.31 -2.64
CA LEU A 81 12.12 -12.03 -2.01
C LEU A 81 11.01 -12.89 -2.63
N LYS A 82 10.99 -13.02 -3.97
CA LYS A 82 10.04 -13.91 -4.66
C LYS A 82 10.22 -15.37 -4.27
N PHE A 83 11.47 -15.84 -4.20
CA PHE A 83 11.78 -17.22 -3.83
C PHE A 83 11.25 -17.57 -2.42
N TYR A 84 11.35 -16.65 -1.47
CA TYR A 84 10.82 -16.84 -0.12
C TYR A 84 9.33 -16.47 0.05
N GLY A 85 8.66 -16.03 -1.02
CA GLY A 85 7.26 -15.60 -0.97
C GLY A 85 7.03 -14.32 -0.17
N GLU A 86 8.06 -13.49 -0.03
CA GLU A 86 8.00 -12.24 0.73
C GLU A 86 7.23 -11.15 -0.01
N LYS A 87 6.52 -10.32 0.76
CA LYS A 87 5.79 -9.18 0.19
C LYS A 87 6.76 -8.04 -0.12
N TRP A 88 6.72 -7.56 -1.35
CA TRP A 88 7.48 -6.40 -1.80
C TRP A 88 6.69 -5.61 -2.85
N LYS A 89 7.06 -4.34 -3.04
CA LYS A 89 6.53 -3.47 -4.09
C LYS A 89 7.60 -2.47 -4.54
N LEU A 90 7.39 -1.87 -5.71
CA LEU A 90 8.18 -0.72 -6.17
C LEU A 90 7.33 0.54 -6.01
N GLU A 91 7.87 1.55 -5.33
CA GLU A 91 7.21 2.84 -5.08
C GLU A 91 8.25 3.94 -5.28
N ASP A 92 7.99 4.91 -6.15
CA ASP A 92 8.93 5.99 -6.49
C ASP A 92 10.36 5.52 -6.84
N ASN A 93 10.46 4.41 -7.59
CA ASN A 93 11.72 3.75 -7.96
C ASN A 93 12.52 3.17 -6.78
N LYS A 94 11.92 3.09 -5.59
CA LYS A 94 12.47 2.45 -4.41
C LYS A 94 11.88 1.06 -4.23
N LEU A 95 12.71 0.13 -3.79
CA LEU A 95 12.25 -1.19 -3.38
C LEU A 95 11.69 -1.09 -1.96
N MET A 96 10.42 -1.44 -1.82
CA MET A 96 9.73 -1.46 -0.53
C MET A 96 9.50 -2.92 -0.14
N ILE A 97 9.89 -3.29 1.07
CA ILE A 97 9.74 -4.64 1.63
C ILE A 97 8.86 -4.62 2.89
N SER A 98 8.29 -5.77 3.25
CA SER A 98 7.45 -5.89 4.45
C SER A 98 8.19 -5.40 5.71
N ASN A 99 7.48 -4.63 6.55
CA ASN A 99 7.96 -4.21 7.86
C ASN A 99 8.15 -5.38 8.82
N GLU A 100 7.51 -6.51 8.55
CA GLU A 100 7.64 -7.76 9.31
C GLU A 100 9.01 -8.43 9.12
N ILE A 101 9.73 -8.11 8.03
CA ILE A 101 11.06 -8.67 7.77
C ILE A 101 12.02 -8.12 8.82
N GLU A 102 12.63 -8.98 9.61
CA GLU A 102 13.61 -8.57 10.61
C GLU A 102 14.96 -8.20 9.97
N ARG A 103 15.80 -7.50 10.74
CA ARG A 103 17.10 -7.01 10.27
C ARG A 103 18.04 -8.13 9.84
N GLU A 104 18.07 -9.22 10.59
CA GLU A 104 18.89 -10.41 10.31
C GLU A 104 18.44 -11.12 9.03
N ILE A 105 17.13 -11.21 8.81
CA ILE A 105 16.54 -11.77 7.60
C ILE A 105 16.92 -10.89 6.39
N SER A 106 16.80 -9.57 6.54
CA SER A 106 17.18 -8.62 5.49
C SER A 106 18.67 -8.69 5.13
N TRP A 107 19.55 -8.91 6.12
CA TRP A 107 20.96 -9.21 5.88
C TRP A 107 21.14 -10.51 5.10
N ASN A 108 20.52 -11.61 5.52
CA ASN A 108 20.59 -12.88 4.81
C ASN A 108 20.11 -12.76 3.36
N TYR A 109 19.06 -11.98 3.10
CA TYR A 109 18.60 -11.68 1.74
C TYR A 109 19.62 -10.86 0.95
N THR A 110 20.27 -9.89 1.59
CA THR A 110 21.36 -9.13 0.98
C THR A 110 22.52 -10.04 0.61
N THR A 111 22.91 -10.97 1.49
CA THR A 111 23.95 -11.97 1.22
C THR A 111 23.58 -12.85 0.03
N LYS A 112 22.34 -13.37 -0.02
CA LYS A 112 21.86 -14.20 -1.13
C LYS A 112 21.76 -13.46 -2.45
N ALA A 113 21.35 -12.19 -2.41
CA ALA A 113 21.28 -11.34 -3.60
C ALA A 113 22.67 -11.06 -4.20
N ASN A 114 23.72 -11.13 -3.38
CA ASN A 114 25.12 -11.02 -3.80
C ASN A 114 25.76 -12.37 -4.16
N ASP A 115 25.09 -13.48 -3.91
CA ASP A 115 25.59 -14.83 -4.17
C ASP A 115 25.09 -15.34 -5.53
N SER A 116 25.96 -15.26 -6.54
CA SER A 116 25.64 -15.71 -7.90
C SER A 116 25.36 -17.20 -8.00
N VAL A 117 25.97 -18.03 -7.13
CA VAL A 117 25.73 -19.48 -7.11
C VAL A 117 24.34 -19.74 -6.57
N TRP A 118 23.99 -19.11 -5.45
CA TRP A 118 22.65 -19.22 -4.86
C TRP A 118 21.56 -18.82 -5.86
N LEU A 119 21.74 -17.71 -6.59
CA LEU A 119 20.79 -17.24 -7.60
C LEU A 119 20.61 -18.24 -8.77
N ALA A 120 21.69 -18.91 -9.19
CA ALA A 120 21.64 -19.89 -10.27
C ALA A 120 20.96 -21.20 -9.84
N GLU A 121 21.14 -21.62 -8.58
CA GLU A 121 20.56 -22.84 -8.02
C GLU A 121 19.07 -22.71 -7.66
N HIS A 122 18.58 -21.47 -7.48
CA HIS A 122 17.20 -21.20 -7.08
C HIS A 122 16.44 -20.41 -8.15
N PRO A 123 16.28 -20.91 -9.39
CA PRO A 123 15.54 -20.20 -10.42
C PRO A 123 14.08 -20.02 -9.99
N ILE A 124 13.49 -18.87 -10.34
CA ILE A 124 12.06 -18.65 -10.16
C ILE A 124 11.37 -19.23 -11.38
N GLU A 125 10.58 -20.29 -11.18
CA GLU A 125 9.67 -20.78 -12.22
C GLU A 125 8.63 -19.68 -12.51
N ASN A 126 8.52 -19.30 -13.79
CA ASN A 126 7.58 -18.27 -14.25
C ASN A 126 6.16 -18.80 -14.39
#